data_AF-A0A328STQ1-F1
#
_entry.id   AF-A0A328STQ1-F1
#
_cell.length_a   1.000
_cell.length_b   1.000
_cell.length_c   1.000
_cell.angle_alpha   90.00
_cell.angle_beta   90.00
_cell.angle_gamma   90.00
#
_symmetry.space_group_name_H-M   'P 1'
#
loop_
_entity.id
_entity.type
_entity.pdbx_description
1 polymer ?
#
loop_
_entity_poly.entity_id
_entity_poly.type
_entity_poly.pdbx_seq_one_letter_code
_entity_poly.pdbx_strand_id
1 'polypeptide(L)'
;MEENSFLKRIKSSIIYNYLVLLIGLFIMSIGVSLSVISNLGTTPISTIPNVLKYAVPLSLGMITIIFNFLLIVIQLAILRGDFDNKQWMQILVTVIFGYFIDFSLYILEPVVKPATYASQWIVCIISTFIIAFGVYLEIKSNA
;
A
#
# COMPACT_ATOMS: atom_id res chain seq x y z
N MET A 1 -4.10 -36.85 -19.23
CA MET A 1 -3.49 -36.78 -17.88
C MET A 1 -2.46 -35.65 -17.73
N GLU A 2 -1.82 -35.18 -18.82
CA GLU A 2 -0.89 -34.03 -18.80
C GLU A 2 -1.56 -32.65 -18.66
N GLU A 3 -2.79 -32.49 -19.14
CA GLU A 3 -3.53 -31.21 -19.05
C GLU A 3 -3.79 -30.76 -17.60
N ASN A 4 -4.03 -31.72 -16.70
CA ASN A 4 -4.22 -31.45 -15.27
C ASN A 4 -2.93 -31.07 -14.54
N SER A 5 -1.76 -31.53 -14.99
CA SER A 5 -0.47 -31.16 -14.36
C SER A 5 -0.01 -29.78 -14.83
N PHE A 6 -0.27 -29.43 -16.09
CA PHE A 6 0.06 -28.13 -16.67
C PHE A 6 -0.81 -27.02 -16.09
N LEU A 7 -2.14 -27.22 -16.02
CA LEU A 7 -3.05 -26.27 -15.37
C LEU A 7 -2.74 -26.12 -13.88
N LYS A 8 -2.37 -27.19 -13.17
CA LYS A 8 -1.97 -27.11 -11.76
C LYS A 8 -0.68 -26.32 -11.58
N ARG A 9 0.28 -26.42 -12.50
CA ARG A 9 1.55 -25.68 -12.49
C ARG A 9 1.36 -24.20 -12.83
N ILE A 10 0.50 -23.87 -13.80
CA ILE A 10 0.11 -22.49 -14.13
C ILE A 10 -0.68 -21.86 -12.97
N LYS A 11 -1.68 -22.56 -12.44
CA LYS A 11 -2.50 -22.07 -11.31
C LYS A 11 -1.64 -21.87 -10.06
N SER A 12 -0.65 -22.74 -9.81
CA SER A 12 0.33 -22.58 -8.73
C SER A 12 1.21 -21.34 -8.93
N SER A 13 1.65 -21.05 -10.16
CA SER A 13 2.42 -19.84 -10.47
C SER A 13 1.63 -18.56 -10.27
N ILE A 14 0.36 -18.55 -10.69
CA ILE A 14 -0.53 -17.38 -10.53
C ILE A 14 -0.82 -17.15 -9.05
N ILE A 15 -1.22 -18.20 -8.31
CA ILE A 15 -1.46 -18.11 -6.87
C ILE A 15 -0.21 -17.64 -6.12
N TYR A 16 0.97 -18.15 -6.49
CA TYR A 16 2.22 -17.70 -5.91
C TYR A 16 2.46 -16.19 -6.16
N ASN A 17 2.23 -15.70 -7.37
CA ASN A 17 2.39 -14.28 -7.69
C ASN A 17 1.42 -13.41 -6.86
N TYR A 18 0.15 -13.78 -6.76
CA TYR A 18 -0.82 -13.04 -5.93
C TYR A 18 -0.49 -13.10 -4.43
N LEU A 19 0.06 -14.21 -3.93
CA LEU A 19 0.53 -14.30 -2.55
C LEU A 19 1.74 -13.40 -2.29
N VAL A 20 2.70 -13.36 -3.21
CA VAL A 20 3.86 -12.45 -3.10
C VAL A 20 3.40 -11.00 -3.16
N LEU A 21 2.42 -10.67 -4.01
CA LEU A 21 1.79 -9.35 -4.06
C LEU A 21 1.16 -8.98 -2.71
N LEU A 22 0.34 -9.87 -2.13
CA LEU A 22 -0.30 -9.63 -0.83
C LEU A 22 0.71 -9.44 0.30
N ILE A 23 1.79 -10.24 0.32
CA ILE A 23 2.86 -10.11 1.31
C ILE A 23 3.62 -8.79 1.12
N GLY A 24 3.95 -8.44 -0.13
CA GLY A 24 4.57 -7.16 -0.45
C GLY A 24 3.72 -5.97 -0.02
N LEU A 25 2.42 -6.03 -0.28
CA LEU A 25 1.44 -5.02 0.08
C LEU A 25 1.31 -4.85 1.60
N PHE A 26 1.35 -5.96 2.35
CA PHE A 26 1.34 -5.94 3.81
C PHE A 26 2.62 -5.37 4.42
N ILE A 27 3.79 -5.73 3.86
CA ILE A 27 5.06 -5.13 4.28
C ILE A 27 5.07 -3.62 3.99
N MET A 28 4.57 -3.23 2.82
CA MET A 28 4.44 -1.84 2.44
C MET A 28 3.52 -1.06 3.39
N SER A 29 2.38 -1.63 3.80
CA SER A 29 1.44 -0.97 4.72
C SER A 29 2.05 -0.72 6.10
N ILE A 30 2.88 -1.66 6.59
CA ILE A 30 3.66 -1.48 7.82
C ILE A 30 4.60 -0.30 7.65
N GLY A 31 5.39 -0.28 6.56
CA GLY A 31 6.30 0.83 6.27
C GLY A 31 5.60 2.18 6.20
N VAL A 32 4.47 2.28 5.49
CA VAL A 32 3.66 3.51 5.42
C VAL A 32 3.16 3.93 6.80
N SER A 33 2.73 2.99 7.63
CA SER A 33 2.26 3.28 8.98
C SER A 33 3.37 3.82 9.89
N LEU A 34 4.59 3.24 9.83
CA LEU A 34 5.75 3.82 10.53
C LEU A 34 6.06 5.23 10.03
N SER A 35 6.01 5.45 8.72
CA SER A 35 6.28 6.76 8.12
C SER A 35 5.29 7.81 8.64
N VAL A 36 4.00 7.47 8.73
CA VAL A 36 2.96 8.33 9.32
C VAL A 36 3.27 8.63 10.78
N ILE A 37 3.60 7.62 11.58
CA ILE A 37 3.91 7.77 13.01
C ILE A 37 5.16 8.64 13.24
N SER A 38 6.11 8.64 12.31
CA SER A 38 7.35 9.43 12.41
C SER A 38 7.13 10.95 12.42
N ASN A 39 5.97 11.45 11.94
CA ASN A 39 5.60 12.87 11.91
C ASN A 39 6.59 13.83 11.20
N LEU A 40 7.63 13.31 10.53
CA LEU A 40 8.62 14.11 9.77
C LEU A 40 8.21 14.38 8.32
N GLY A 41 7.01 13.94 7.93
CA GLY A 41 6.53 13.92 6.55
C GLY A 41 6.41 12.49 6.03
N THR A 42 5.36 12.27 5.25
CA THR A 42 5.06 10.97 4.62
C THR A 42 5.40 11.01 3.14
N THR A 43 5.34 9.86 2.45
CA THR A 43 5.42 9.83 0.99
C THR A 43 4.41 10.80 0.36
N PRO A 44 4.71 11.44 -0.78
CA PRO A 44 3.82 12.43 -1.42
C PRO A 44 2.38 11.91 -1.64
N ILE A 45 2.26 10.59 -1.85
CA ILE A 45 1.00 9.86 -2.02
C ILE A 45 0.17 9.85 -0.74
N SER A 46 0.81 9.71 0.43
CA SER A 46 0.14 9.64 1.73
C SER A 46 0.08 11.00 2.44
N THR A 47 0.80 12.01 1.97
CA THR A 47 0.79 13.36 2.56
C THR A 47 -0.59 14.00 2.53
N ILE A 48 -1.31 13.86 1.42
CA ILE A 48 -2.67 14.40 1.29
C ILE A 48 -3.64 13.67 2.25
N PRO A 49 -3.73 12.32 2.25
CA PRO A 49 -4.51 11.59 3.24
C PRO A 49 -4.15 11.91 4.69
N ASN A 50 -2.85 12.06 4.99
CA ASN A 50 -2.36 12.32 6.34
C ASN A 50 -2.80 13.69 6.86
N VAL A 51 -2.74 14.73 6.02
CA VAL A 51 -3.25 16.06 6.38
C VAL A 51 -4.78 16.05 6.46
N LEU A 52 -5.47 15.37 5.53
CA LEU A 52 -6.93 15.28 5.54
C LEU A 52 -7.48 14.55 6.76
N LYS A 53 -6.74 13.60 7.34
CA LYS A 53 -7.12 12.93 8.61
C LYS A 53 -7.39 13.93 9.74
N TYR A 54 -6.69 15.06 9.76
CA TYR A 54 -6.92 16.10 10.77
C TYR A 54 -8.18 16.93 10.50
N ALA A 55 -8.68 16.95 9.27
CA ALA A 55 -9.88 17.70 8.87
C ALA A 55 -11.15 16.84 8.83
N VAL A 56 -11.03 15.51 8.68
CA VAL A 56 -12.15 14.58 8.51
C VAL A 56 -12.04 13.43 9.51
N PRO A 57 -13.11 13.04 10.23
CA PRO A 57 -13.09 11.97 11.23
C PRO A 57 -13.03 10.55 10.63
N LEU A 58 -12.39 10.39 9.47
CA LEU A 58 -12.23 9.12 8.77
C LEU A 58 -10.85 8.50 9.09
N SER A 59 -10.76 7.17 9.02
CA SER A 59 -9.49 6.46 9.21
C SER A 59 -8.49 6.80 8.10
N LEU A 60 -7.20 6.69 8.40
CA LEU A 60 -6.15 6.97 7.42
C LEU A 60 -6.26 6.06 6.20
N GLY A 61 -6.57 4.78 6.42
CA GLY A 61 -6.83 3.81 5.36
C GLY A 61 -8.00 4.22 4.48
N MET A 62 -9.13 4.63 5.06
CA MET A 62 -10.31 5.04 4.29
C MET A 62 -10.05 6.30 3.45
N ILE A 63 -9.36 7.30 4.03
CA ILE A 63 -8.98 8.51 3.28
C ILE A 63 -8.00 8.16 2.16
N THR A 64 -7.08 7.24 2.40
CA THR A 64 -6.13 6.74 1.39
C THR A 64 -6.86 6.04 0.24
N ILE A 65 -7.90 5.24 0.53
CA ILE A 65 -8.74 4.59 -0.48
C ILE A 65 -9.47 5.64 -1.33
N ILE A 66 -10.13 6.61 -0.68
CA ILE A 66 -10.88 7.67 -1.37
C ILE A 66 -9.95 8.49 -2.26
N PHE A 67 -8.77 8.85 -1.75
CA PHE A 67 -7.79 9.63 -2.49
C PHE A 67 -7.26 8.86 -3.71
N ASN A 68 -6.90 7.59 -3.55
CA ASN A 68 -6.48 6.76 -4.68
C ASN A 68 -7.60 6.56 -5.71
N PHE A 69 -8.85 6.39 -5.27
CA PHE A 69 -9.99 6.34 -6.17
C PHE A 69 -10.16 7.63 -6.97
N LEU A 70 -10.01 8.79 -6.32
CA LEU A 70 -10.01 10.09 -6.98
C LEU A 70 -8.90 10.17 -8.05
N LEU A 71 -7.69 9.70 -7.75
CA LEU A 71 -6.59 9.66 -8.71
C LEU A 71 -6.90 8.76 -9.92
N ILE A 72 -7.55 7.61 -9.70
CA ILE A 72 -7.98 6.71 -10.78
C ILE A 72 -9.03 7.39 -11.67
N VAL A 73 -9.98 8.13 -11.09
CA VAL A 73 -10.97 8.90 -11.86
C VAL A 73 -10.30 10.01 -12.68
N ILE A 74 -9.32 10.71 -12.09
CA ILE A 74 -8.54 11.73 -12.81
C ILE A 74 -7.75 11.08 -13.96
N GLN A 75 -7.12 9.93 -13.72
CA GLN A 75 -6.42 9.17 -14.75
C GLN A 75 -7.39 8.75 -15.87
N LEU A 76 -8.61 8.32 -15.54
CA LEU A 76 -9.63 7.96 -16.53
C LEU A 76 -10.04 9.19 -17.37
N ALA A 77 -10.19 10.36 -16.73
CA ALA A 77 -10.54 11.59 -17.42
C ALA A 77 -9.43 12.09 -18.36
N ILE A 78 -8.15 11.89 -18.00
CA ILE A 78 -6.98 12.29 -18.80
C ILE A 78 -6.70 11.27 -19.91
N LEU A 79 -6.66 9.98 -19.58
CA LEU A 79 -6.23 8.90 -20.48
C LEU A 79 -7.35 8.39 -21.40
N ARG A 80 -8.63 8.59 -20.99
CA ARG A 80 -9.88 8.32 -21.72
C ARG A 80 -10.00 6.93 -22.35
N GLY A 81 -9.28 6.68 -23.46
CA GLY A 81 -9.39 5.49 -24.31
C GLY A 81 -8.25 4.48 -24.17
N ASP A 82 -7.09 4.87 -23.64
CA ASP A 82 -5.96 3.96 -23.36
C ASP A 82 -5.98 3.41 -21.93
N PHE A 83 -7.18 3.28 -21.36
CA PHE A 83 -7.34 2.84 -19.98
C PHE A 83 -7.00 1.35 -19.87
N ASP A 84 -5.79 1.06 -19.40
CA ASP A 84 -5.26 -0.30 -19.30
C ASP A 84 -6.08 -1.10 -18.26
N ASN A 85 -6.37 -2.37 -18.57
CA ASN A 85 -7.14 -3.25 -17.70
C ASN A 85 -6.50 -3.43 -16.32
N LYS A 86 -5.19 -3.15 -16.19
CA LYS A 86 -4.45 -3.17 -14.92
C LYS A 86 -4.97 -2.16 -13.89
N GLN A 87 -5.56 -1.05 -14.31
CA GLN A 87 -6.10 -0.04 -13.38
C GLN A 87 -7.34 -0.54 -12.62
N TRP A 88 -8.08 -1.51 -13.17
CA TRP A 88 -9.15 -2.17 -12.42
C TRP A 88 -8.61 -2.98 -11.24
N MET A 89 -7.44 -3.60 -11.41
CA MET A 89 -6.75 -4.31 -10.34
C MET A 89 -6.23 -3.33 -9.26
N GLN A 90 -5.85 -2.11 -9.65
CA GLN A 90 -5.44 -1.06 -8.71
C GLN A 90 -6.56 -0.68 -7.74
N ILE A 91 -7.83 -0.66 -8.16
CA ILE A 91 -8.96 -0.39 -7.26
C ILE A 91 -9.01 -1.45 -6.16
N LEU A 92 -8.94 -2.73 -6.54
CA LEU A 92 -8.98 -3.84 -5.59
C LEU A 92 -7.78 -3.80 -4.62
N VAL A 93 -6.57 -3.60 -5.16
CA VAL A 93 -5.34 -3.51 -4.36
C VAL A 93 -5.38 -2.33 -3.40
N THR A 94 -5.90 -1.18 -3.84
CA THR A 94 -6.05 0.02 -2.99
C THR A 94 -6.97 -0.23 -1.81
N VAL A 95 -8.10 -0.92 -2.02
CA VAL A 95 -9.03 -1.26 -0.94
C VAL A 95 -8.35 -2.16 0.09
N ILE A 96 -7.68 -3.23 -0.36
CA ILE A 96 -6.93 -4.13 0.53
C ILE A 96 -5.84 -3.38 1.28
N PHE A 97 -5.10 -2.52 0.57
CA PHE A 97 -4.02 -1.72 1.13
C PHE A 97 -4.50 -0.75 2.20
N GLY A 98 -5.63 -0.07 1.98
CA GLY A 98 -6.22 0.83 2.98
C GLY A 98 -6.59 0.10 4.28
N TYR A 99 -7.20 -1.09 4.18
CA TYR A 99 -7.46 -1.92 5.36
C TYR A 99 -6.17 -2.37 6.06
N PHE A 100 -5.14 -2.74 5.29
CA PHE A 100 -3.84 -3.10 5.86
C PHE A 100 -3.15 -1.92 6.55
N ILE A 101 -3.28 -0.69 6.03
CA ILE A 101 -2.78 0.52 6.69
C ILE A 101 -3.49 0.71 8.04
N ASP A 102 -4.82 0.66 8.08
CA ASP A 102 -5.57 0.84 9.32
C ASP A 102 -5.21 -0.24 10.35
N PHE A 103 -5.09 -1.49 9.92
CA PHE A 103 -4.63 -2.59 10.78
C PHE A 103 -3.20 -2.39 11.30
N SER A 104 -2.29 -1.97 10.41
CA SER A 104 -0.89 -1.71 10.77
C SER A 104 -0.78 -0.55 11.77
N LEU A 105 -1.52 0.53 11.55
CA LEU A 105 -1.58 1.67 12.47
C LEU A 105 -2.15 1.26 13.83
N TYR A 106 -3.23 0.48 13.87
CA TYR A 106 -3.82 0.00 15.11
C TYR A 106 -2.81 -0.77 15.99
N ILE A 107 -1.93 -1.55 15.37
CA ILE A 107 -0.89 -2.31 16.08
C ILE A 107 0.30 -1.41 16.46
N LEU A 108 0.71 -0.49 15.58
CA LEU A 108 1.96 0.26 15.75
C LEU A 108 1.82 1.57 16.54
N GLU A 109 0.69 2.25 16.44
CA GLU A 109 0.41 3.50 17.16
C GLU A 109 0.57 3.39 18.69
N PRO A 110 0.17 2.28 19.37
CA PRO A 110 0.44 2.13 20.80
C PRO A 110 1.90 1.77 21.11
N VAL A 111 2.64 1.17 20.18
CA VAL A 111 4.00 0.64 20.40
C VAL A 111 5.08 1.67 20.09
N VAL A 112 4.90 2.46 19.03
CA VAL A 112 5.91 3.38 18.50
C VAL A 112 5.47 4.81 18.74
N LYS A 113 6.06 5.45 19.77
CA LYS A 113 5.86 6.88 20.06
C LYS A 113 7.20 7.61 20.07
N PRO A 114 7.63 8.18 18.93
CA PRO A 114 8.89 8.89 18.88
C PRO A 114 8.78 10.22 19.63
N ALA A 115 9.43 10.31 20.80
CA ALA A 115 9.40 11.47 21.70
C ALA A 115 10.44 12.56 21.36
N THR A 116 11.40 12.24 20.50
CA THR A 116 12.52 13.13 20.12
C THR A 116 12.68 13.19 18.61
N TYR A 117 13.12 14.32 18.07
CA TYR A 117 13.39 14.47 16.64
C TYR A 117 14.36 13.41 16.09
N ALA A 118 15.37 13.01 16.86
CA ALA A 118 16.29 11.95 16.46
C ALA A 118 15.60 10.58 16.29
N SER A 119 14.67 10.22 17.20
CA SER A 119 13.91 8.97 17.08
C SER A 119 12.93 9.01 15.92
N GLN A 120 12.33 10.17 15.64
CA GLN A 120 11.50 10.36 14.44
C GLN A 120 12.30 10.07 13.16
N TRP A 121 13.54 10.59 13.05
CA TRP A 121 14.38 10.40 11.87
C TRP A 121 14.76 8.92 11.66
N ILE A 122 15.10 8.22 12.75
CA ILE A 122 15.41 6.79 12.70
C ILE A 122 14.19 6.00 12.21
N VAL A 123 13.00 6.27 12.76
CA VAL A 123 11.76 5.61 12.34
C VAL A 123 11.45 5.93 10.87
N CYS A 124 11.64 7.17 10.43
CA CYS A 124 11.44 7.57 9.03
C CYS A 124 12.38 6.81 8.06
N ILE A 125 13.67 6.71 8.39
CA ILE A 125 14.65 5.99 7.57
C ILE A 125 14.28 4.50 7.49
N ILE A 126 14.00 3.87 8.64
CA ILE A 126 13.58 2.46 8.70
C ILE A 126 12.31 2.25 7.88
N SER A 127 11.32 3.15 8.01
CA SER A 127 10.07 3.08 7.26
C SER A 127 10.32 3.11 5.76
N THR A 128 11.25 3.96 5.29
CA THR A 128 11.61 4.08 3.88
C THR A 128 12.20 2.79 3.33
N PHE A 129 13.09 2.14 4.09
CA PHE A 129 13.64 0.83 3.69
C PHE A 129 12.57 -0.26 3.61
N ILE A 130 11.64 -0.29 4.58
CA ILE A 130 10.54 -1.26 4.59
C ILE A 130 9.61 -1.05 3.39
N ILE A 131 9.25 0.21 3.09
CA ILE A 131 8.44 0.54 1.90
C ILE A 131 9.16 0.10 0.63
N ALA A 132 10.45 0.43 0.47
CA ALA A 132 11.23 0.05 -0.69
C ALA A 132 11.29 -1.48 -0.89
N PHE A 133 11.43 -2.23 0.21
CA PHE A 133 11.41 -3.68 0.16
C PHE A 133 10.03 -4.25 -0.22
N GLY A 134 8.94 -3.67 0.31
CA GLY A 134 7.58 -4.03 -0.06
C GLY A 134 7.30 -3.80 -1.55
N VAL A 135 7.69 -2.63 -2.07
CA VAL A 135 7.57 -2.29 -3.51
C VAL A 135 8.38 -3.26 -4.38
N TYR A 136 9.59 -3.62 -3.96
CA TYR A 136 10.40 -4.59 -4.68
C TYR A 136 9.72 -5.96 -4.80
N LEU A 137 9.07 -6.43 -3.72
CA LEU A 137 8.31 -7.68 -3.74
C LEU A 137 7.09 -7.60 -4.64
N GLU A 138 6.38 -6.47 -4.63
CA GLU A 138 5.22 -6.23 -5.49
C GLU A 138 5.62 -6.25 -6.98
N ILE A 139 6.70 -5.56 -7.37
CA ILE A 139 7.19 -5.56 -8.76
C ILE A 139 7.69 -6.95 -9.17
N LYS A 140 8.32 -7.69 -8.25
CA LYS A 140 8.79 -9.06 -8.53
C LYS A 140 7.62 -10.04 -8.67
N SER A 141 6.48 -9.76 -8.03
CA SER A 141 5.27 -10.51 -8.24
C SER A 141 4.76 -10.22 -9.65
N ASN A 142 4.96 -11.16 -10.57
CA ASN A 142 4.51 -11.04 -11.97
C ASN A 142 2.99 -11.33 -12.04
N ALA A 143 2.22 -10.62 -11.22
CA ALA A 143 0.78 -10.77 -11.00
C ALA A 143 -0.05 -9.88 -11.94
#